data_AF-A0A973X9B9-F1
#
_entry.id   AF-A0A973X9B9-F1
#
_cell.length_a   1.000
_cell.length_b   1.000
_cell.length_c   1.000
_cell.angle_alpha   90.00
_cell.angle_beta   90.00
_cell.angle_gamma   90.00
#
_symmetry.space_group_name_H-M   'P 1'
#
loop_
_entity.id
_entity.type
_entity.pdbx_description
1 polymer ?
#
loop_
_entity_poly.entity_id
_entity_poly.type
_entity_poly.pdbx_seq_one_letter_code
_entity_poly.pdbx_strand_id
1 'polypeptide(L)' 'MTAVRSPIVSEFETEEQETRYDQWFRAKVEESLRSDKPRLPHDAAMAKVQAMLEERRKDRANRTVV' A
#
# COMPACT_ATOMS: atom_id res chain seq x y z
N MET A 1 1.09 -28.83 1.41
CA MET A 1 -0.36 -28.89 1.66
C MET A 1 -0.76 -27.56 2.26
N THR A 2 -1.54 -26.73 1.55
CA THR A 2 -2.03 -25.46 2.06
C THR A 2 -3.35 -25.69 2.80
N ALA A 3 -3.30 -25.74 4.12
CA ALA A 3 -4.51 -25.74 4.93
C ALA A 3 -5.15 -24.34 4.84
N VAL A 4 -6.44 -24.30 4.51
CA VAL A 4 -7.20 -23.05 4.47
C VAL A 4 -7.34 -22.53 5.90
N ARG A 5 -6.87 -21.31 6.17
CA ARG A 5 -6.98 -20.69 7.49
C ARG A 5 -8.35 -20.04 7.68
N SER A 6 -8.86 -20.08 8.91
CA SER A 6 -10.12 -19.42 9.25
C SER A 6 -9.97 -17.89 9.15
N PRO A 7 -10.91 -17.18 8.49
CA PRO A 7 -10.88 -15.72 8.37
C PRO A 7 -10.88 -14.96 9.71
N ILE A 8 -11.29 -15.61 10.79
CA ILE A 8 -11.27 -15.02 12.15
C ILE A 8 -9.83 -15.01 12.72
N VAL A 9 -9.00 -15.97 12.31
CA VAL A 9 -7.64 -16.16 12.84
C VAL A 9 -6.60 -15.50 11.95
N SER A 10 -6.83 -15.47 10.63
CA SER A 10 -5.89 -14.95 9.65
C SER A 10 -6.63 -14.26 8.50
N GLU A 11 -6.13 -13.11 8.06
CA GLU A 11 -6.59 -12.43 6.86
C GLU A 11 -6.16 -13.14 5.56
N PHE A 12 -5.20 -14.06 5.64
CA PHE A 12 -4.75 -14.88 4.52
C PHE A 12 -5.44 -16.23 4.50
N GLU A 13 -5.82 -16.66 3.30
CA GLU A 13 -6.46 -17.96 3.06
C GLU A 13 -5.49 -19.12 3.29
N THR A 14 -4.19 -18.92 3.04
CA THR A 14 -3.17 -19.96 3.18
C THR A 14 -1.91 -19.44 3.84
N GLU A 15 -1.19 -20.36 4.50
CA GLU A 15 0.11 -20.08 5.11
C GLU A 15 1.19 -19.68 4.09
N GLU A 16 1.10 -20.18 2.85
CA GLU A 16 2.00 -19.77 1.78
C GLU A 16 1.79 -18.30 1.40
N GLN A 17 0.53 -17.85 1.28
CA GLN A 17 0.22 -16.44 1.02
C GLN A 17 0.71 -15.54 2.16
N GLU A 18 0.46 -15.93 3.41
CA GLU A 18 0.93 -15.21 4.59
C GLU A 18 2.46 -15.10 4.60
N THR A 19 3.18 -16.20 4.36
CA THR A 19 4.64 -16.21 4.32
C THR A 19 5.19 -15.30 3.22
N ARG A 20 4.57 -15.34 2.03
CA ARG A 20 4.96 -14.48 0.90
C ARG A 20 4.71 -13.00 1.21
N TYR A 21 3.59 -12.69 1.85
CA TYR A 21 3.29 -11.33 2.29
C TYR A 21 4.29 -10.86 3.34
N ASP A 22 4.59 -11.68 4.34
CA ASP A 22 5.50 -11.32 5.43
C ASP A 22 6.92 -11.06 4.91
N GLN A 23 7.42 -11.87 3.98
CA GLN A 23 8.70 -11.66 3.31
C GLN A 23 8.75 -10.34 2.55
N TRP A 24 7.72 -10.06 1.74
CA TRP A 24 7.62 -8.80 1.00
C TRP A 24 7.51 -7.60 1.95
N PHE A 25 6.70 -7.71 3.00
CA PHE A 25 6.48 -6.63 3.95
C PHE A 25 7.76 -6.26 4.70
N ARG A 26 8.52 -7.26 5.18
CA ARG A 26 9.82 -7.05 5.83
C ARG A 26 10.82 -6.38 4.89
N ALA A 27 10.92 -6.85 3.63
CA ALA A 27 11.80 -6.25 2.65
C ALA A 27 11.45 -4.77 2.38
N LYS A 28 10.15 -4.46 2.26
CA LYS A 28 9.66 -3.09 2.07
C LYS A 28 9.92 -2.18 3.28
N VAL A 29 9.79 -2.72 4.49
CA VAL A 29 10.11 -1.99 5.73
C VAL A 29 11.61 -1.71 5.80
N GLU A 30 12.45 -2.69 5.48
CA GLU A 30 13.91 -2.51 5.48
C GLU A 30 14.36 -1.47 4.46
N GLU A 31 13.80 -1.49 3.24
CA GLU A 31 14.00 -0.44 2.23
C GLU A 31 13.59 0.94 2.76
N SER A 32 12.44 1.03 3.43
CA SER A 32 11.93 2.28 3.98
C SER A 32 12.79 2.81 5.14
N LEU A 33 13.35 1.92 5.97
CA LEU A 33 14.26 2.28 7.06
C LEU A 33 15.64 2.73 6.53
N ARG A 34 16.10 2.17 5.42
CA ARG A 34 17.35 2.56 4.76
C ARG A 34 17.23 3.83 3.91
N SER A 35 16.01 4.28 3.63
CA SER A 35 15.77 5.49 2.85
C SER A 35 16.32 6.73 3.58
N ASP A 36 17.12 7.51 2.87
CA ASP A 36 17.67 8.81 3.30
C ASP A 36 16.69 9.99 3.14
N LYS A 37 15.53 9.74 2.53
CA LYS A 37 14.51 10.76 2.29
C LYS A 37 14.10 11.45 3.60
N PRO A 38 13.92 12.79 3.57
CA PRO A 38 13.49 13.52 4.75
C PRO A 38 12.09 13.09 5.20
N ARG A 39 11.88 13.07 6.51
CA ARG A 39 10.57 12.80 7.09
C ARG A 39 9.61 13.94 6.72
N LEU A 40 8.43 13.58 6.25
CA LEU A 40 7.40 14.53 5.86
C LEU A 40 6.44 14.77 7.05
N PRO A 41 6.18 16.02 7.44
CA PRO A 41 5.14 16.33 8.43
C PRO A 41 3.77 15.82 7.99
N HIS A 42 2.90 15.49 8.95
CA HIS A 42 1.58 14.92 8.66
C HIS A 42 0.77 15.79 7.67
N ASP A 43 0.67 17.10 7.93
CA ASP A 43 -0.11 18.01 7.09
C ASP A 43 0.42 18.07 5.65
N ALA A 44 1.74 18.07 5.48
CA ALA A 44 2.37 18.06 4.17
C ALA A 44 2.16 16.72 3.43
N ALA A 45 2.13 15.60 4.16
CA ALA A 45 1.79 14.29 3.59
C ALA A 45 0.33 14.26 3.11
N MET A 46 -0.60 14.79 3.90
CA MET A 46 -2.01 14.88 3.53
C MET A 46 -2.22 15.80 2.33
N ALA A 47 -1.58 16.97 2.29
CA ALA A 47 -1.63 17.87 1.16
C ALA A 47 -1.15 17.19 -0.13
N LYS A 48 -0.04 16.45 -0.07
CA LYS A 48 0.48 15.67 -1.20
C LYS A 48 -0.53 14.63 -1.70
N VAL A 49 -1.15 13.88 -0.79
CA VAL A 49 -2.16 12.87 -1.14
C VAL A 49 -3.38 13.52 -1.79
N GLN A 50 -3.88 14.64 -1.25
CA GLN A 50 -5.03 15.34 -1.82
C GLN A 50 -4.75 15.83 -3.24
N ALA A 51 -3.59 16.45 -3.48
CA ALA A 51 -3.19 16.88 -4.81
C ALA A 51 -3.18 15.73 -5.83
N MET A 52 -2.61 14.57 -5.46
CA MET A 52 -2.60 13.37 -6.31
C MET A 52 -4.01 12.83 -6.59
N LEU A 53 -4.94 12.93 -5.63
CA LEU A 53 -6.32 12.50 -5.84
C LEU A 53 -7.07 13.45 -6.76
N GLU A 54 -6.86 14.76 -6.64
CA GLU A 54 -7.45 15.76 -7.53
C GLU A 54 -6.99 15.59 -8.97
N GLU A 55 -5.69 15.38 -9.18
CA GLU A 55 -5.11 15.09 -10.51
C GLU A 55 -5.79 13.87 -11.13
N ARG A 56 -5.85 12.74 -10.40
CA ARG A 56 -6.52 11.52 -10.88
C ARG A 56 -8.01 11.73 -11.17
N ARG A 57 -8.70 12.60 -10.44
CA ARG A 57 -10.12 12.93 -10.70
C ARG A 57 -10.26 13.75 -11.99
N LYS A 58 -9.39 14.73 -12.21
CA LYS A 58 -9.36 15.53 -13.45
C LYS A 58 -9.06 14.64 -14.65
N ASP A 59 -8.09 13.74 -14.54
CA ASP A 59 -7.76 12.80 -15.62
C ASP A 59 -8.94 11.89 -15.97
N ARG A 60 -9.64 11.38 -14.96
CA ARG A 60 -10.86 10.57 -15.17
C ARG A 60 -11.97 11.38 -15.82
N ALA A 61 -12.22 12.61 -15.36
CA ALA A 61 -13.23 13.48 -15.94
C ALA A 61 -12.92 13.81 -17.41
N ASN A 62 -11.66 14.15 -17.71
CA ASN A 62 -11.20 14.43 -19.07
C ASN A 62 -11.33 13.19 -19.97
N ARG A 63 -11.07 11.99 -19.45
CA ARG A 63 -11.23 10.73 -20.19
C ARG A 63 -12.69 10.36 -20.46
N THR A 64 -13.64 10.83 -19.63
CA THR A 64 -15.08 10.58 -19.83
C THR A 64 -15.72 11.60 -20.79
N VAL A 65 -15.08 12.75 -21.00
CA VAL A 65 -15.57 13.83 -21.88
C VAL A 65 -15.03 13.70 -23.33
N VAL A 66 -14.11 12.75 -23.56
CA VAL A 66 -13.67 12.29 -24.90
C VAL A 66 -14.47 11.06 -25.29
#